data_AF-A0A512M9C1-F1
#
_entry.id   AF-A0A512M9C1-F1
#
_cell.length_a   1.000
_cell.length_b   1.000
_cell.length_c   1.000
_cell.angle_alpha   90.00
_cell.angle_beta   90.00
_cell.angle_gamma   90.00
#
_symmetry.space_group_name_H-M   'P 1'
#
loop_
_entity.id
_entity.type
_entity.pdbx_description
1 polymer ?
#
loop_
_entity_poly.entity_id
_entity_poly.type
_entity_poly.pdbx_seq_one_letter_code
_entity_poly.pdbx_strand_id
1 'polypeptide(L)'
;MDDTEPRLPAGGATPPLRSLTVLADPHETETEALEDWARGLDWVQWLLSSIRQRRDHVHWATSRPASEKLIAQEWARFTEGLLASTLAPHFREVWQAVHSSNLQALLAADAAFSKVLSAEEAESSVEAGRLLLKATNKARYQGLLGHYRTACDNGTTHGHFLTVWAAVADFFQLSFASAIAEYLRLEWALATRHLPVTPELVNLPQITAAVMRPQATELRVMA
;
A
#
# COMPACT_ATOMS: atom_id res chain seq x y z
N MET A 1 34.73 19.31 20.03
CA MET A 1 34.12 18.71 21.23
C MET A 1 33.02 19.64 21.66
N ASP A 2 31.79 19.30 21.26
CA ASP A 2 30.57 19.72 21.95
C ASP A 2 29.48 18.71 21.59
N ASP A 3 29.46 17.62 22.36
CA ASP A 3 28.45 16.56 22.28
C ASP A 3 27.15 17.10 22.86
N THR A 4 26.22 17.51 22.00
CA THR A 4 24.85 17.81 22.41
C THR A 4 23.98 16.61 22.09
N GLU A 5 24.01 15.60 22.96
CA GLU A 5 23.01 14.52 22.92
C GLU A 5 21.60 15.09 23.17
N PRO A 6 20.60 14.72 22.37
CA PRO A 6 19.22 15.11 22.65
C PRO A 6 18.66 14.27 23.80
N ARG A 7 18.34 14.94 24.91
CA ARG A 7 17.64 14.37 26.07
C ARG A 7 16.26 13.83 25.66
N LEU A 8 16.03 12.54 25.89
CA LEU A 8 14.70 11.93 25.81
C LEU A 8 13.79 12.54 26.90
N PRO A 9 12.51 12.84 26.60
CA PRO A 9 11.58 13.33 27.61
C PRO A 9 11.28 12.20 28.62
N ALA A 10 11.60 12.47 29.89
CA ALA A 10 11.23 11.63 31.01
C ALA A 10 9.71 11.74 31.25
N GLY A 11 9.01 10.60 31.22
CA GLY A 11 7.63 10.50 31.67
C GLY A 11 6.58 10.60 30.57
N GLY A 12 6.43 9.52 29.79
CA GLY A 12 5.22 9.24 29.03
C GLY A 12 4.83 7.80 29.31
N ALA A 13 3.59 7.56 29.72
CA ALA A 13 3.05 6.22 29.89
C ALA A 13 3.42 5.38 28.67
N THR A 14 3.97 4.17 28.88
CA THR A 14 4.24 3.23 27.79
C THR A 14 2.93 3.07 27.03
N PRO A 15 2.85 3.50 25.75
CA PRO A 15 1.66 3.26 24.97
C PRO A 15 1.38 1.76 24.98
N PRO A 16 0.10 1.34 25.03
CA PRO A 16 -0.22 -0.09 25.02
C PRO A 16 0.52 -0.74 23.87
N LEU A 17 1.25 -1.83 24.16
CA LEU A 17 2.00 -2.60 23.19
C LEU A 17 1.03 -2.93 22.04
N ARG A 18 1.22 -2.26 20.90
CA ARG A 18 0.42 -2.57 19.71
C ARG A 18 0.84 -3.95 19.26
N SER A 19 -0.11 -4.88 19.23
CA SER A 19 0.06 -6.15 18.55
C SER A 19 0.47 -5.83 17.11
N LEU A 20 1.62 -6.37 16.71
CA LEU A 20 2.21 -6.11 15.43
C LEU A 20 2.33 -7.42 14.67
N THR A 21 1.67 -7.49 13.52
CA THR A 21 1.79 -8.63 12.62
C THR A 21 2.81 -8.31 11.52
N VAL A 22 4.00 -8.89 11.61
CA VAL A 22 5.01 -8.86 10.54
C VAL A 22 4.76 -10.04 9.62
N LEU A 23 4.80 -9.81 8.31
CA LEU A 23 4.70 -10.86 7.30
C LEU A 23 6.09 -11.13 6.74
N ALA A 24 6.62 -12.33 7.01
CA ALA A 24 7.88 -12.80 6.47
C ALA A 24 7.64 -13.53 5.14
N ASP A 25 8.61 -13.45 4.22
CA ASP A 25 8.62 -14.34 3.06
C ASP A 25 8.84 -15.80 3.48
N PRO A 26 8.43 -16.82 2.68
CA PRO A 26 8.50 -18.23 3.08
C PRO A 26 9.90 -18.76 3.40
N HIS A 27 10.94 -18.03 3.00
CA HIS A 27 12.35 -18.37 3.15
C HIS A 27 13.10 -17.42 4.09
N GLU A 28 12.42 -16.44 4.66
CA GLU A 28 12.96 -15.42 5.56
C GLU A 28 12.82 -15.88 7.01
N THR A 29 13.84 -15.67 7.84
CA THR A 29 13.73 -15.96 9.27
C THR A 29 12.90 -14.89 9.99
N GLU A 30 12.30 -15.24 11.12
CA GLU A 30 11.49 -14.30 11.92
C GLU A 30 12.28 -13.05 12.31
N THR A 31 13.57 -13.19 12.67
CA THR A 31 14.45 -12.08 13.03
C THR A 31 14.76 -11.18 11.84
N GLU A 32 15.07 -11.76 10.67
CA GLU A 32 15.32 -10.99 9.44
C GLU A 32 14.08 -10.20 9.03
N ALA A 33 12.91 -10.85 9.04
CA ALA A 33 11.64 -10.21 8.75
C ALA A 33 11.34 -9.07 9.73
N LEU A 34 11.64 -9.25 11.02
CA LEU A 34 11.41 -8.22 12.04
C LEU A 34 12.37 -7.03 11.88
N GLU A 35 13.65 -7.28 11.57
CA GLU A 35 14.67 -6.25 11.40
C GLU A 35 14.49 -5.44 10.10
N ASP A 36 14.16 -6.11 9.00
CA ASP A 36 13.87 -5.45 7.72
C ASP A 36 12.54 -4.69 7.80
N TRP A 37 11.54 -5.25 8.47
CA TRP A 37 10.31 -4.53 8.80
C TRP A 37 10.59 -3.30 9.67
N ALA A 38 11.38 -3.42 10.74
CA ALA A 38 11.67 -2.31 11.64
C ALA A 38 12.46 -1.18 10.94
N ARG A 39 13.40 -1.51 10.05
CA ARG A 39 14.14 -0.52 9.25
C ARG A 39 13.26 0.14 8.17
N GLY A 40 12.31 -0.59 7.58
CA GLY A 40 11.43 -0.06 6.53
C GLY A 40 10.23 0.74 7.05
N LEU A 41 9.71 0.40 8.23
CA LEU A 41 8.43 0.92 8.72
C LEU A 41 8.42 2.44 8.93
N ASP A 42 9.43 3.00 9.58
CA ASP A 42 9.48 4.44 9.86
C ASP A 42 9.40 5.26 8.56
N TRP A 43 10.05 4.76 7.53
CA TRP A 43 10.03 5.37 6.21
C TRP A 43 8.67 5.18 5.50
N VAL A 44 8.06 3.99 5.57
CA VAL A 44 6.71 3.76 5.02
C VAL A 44 5.68 4.66 5.71
N GLN A 45 5.74 4.77 7.04
CA GLN A 45 4.87 5.66 7.78
C GLN A 45 5.06 7.12 7.37
N TRP A 46 6.31 7.55 7.18
CA TRP A 46 6.63 8.88 6.69
C TRP A 46 6.10 9.13 5.28
N LEU A 47 6.30 8.22 4.33
CA LEU A 47 5.78 8.37 2.97
C LEU A 47 4.26 8.50 2.93
N LEU A 48 3.57 7.59 3.62
CA LEU A 48 2.13 7.50 3.58
C LEU A 48 1.47 8.60 4.44
N SER A 49 2.25 9.34 5.24
CA SER A 49 1.75 10.44 6.07
C SER A 49 1.00 11.51 5.26
N SER A 50 1.51 11.88 4.09
CA SER A 50 0.88 12.90 3.24
C SER A 50 -0.48 12.44 2.71
N ILE A 51 -0.62 11.15 2.43
CA ILE A 51 -1.90 10.55 2.01
C ILE A 51 -2.86 10.52 3.19
N ARG A 52 -2.42 10.02 4.35
CA ARG A 52 -3.22 9.98 5.59
C ARG A 52 -3.79 11.34 5.99
N GLN A 53 -3.02 12.41 5.76
CA GLN A 53 -3.42 13.78 6.08
C GLN A 53 -4.38 14.41 5.07
N ARG A 54 -4.32 14.01 3.79
CA ARG A 54 -4.96 14.76 2.69
C ARG A 54 -6.05 13.99 1.96
N ARG A 55 -6.14 12.69 2.18
CA ARG A 55 -7.11 11.82 1.53
C ARG A 55 -8.06 11.21 2.55
N ASP A 56 -9.24 10.88 2.09
CA ASP A 56 -10.27 10.23 2.90
C ASP A 56 -10.29 8.72 2.72
N HIS A 57 -9.81 8.27 1.56
CA HIS A 57 -9.60 6.89 1.13
C HIS A 57 -8.63 6.89 -0.06
N VAL A 58 -8.12 5.72 -0.45
CA VAL A 58 -7.44 5.56 -1.76
C VAL A 58 -8.42 4.91 -2.75
N HIS A 59 -8.88 3.69 -2.48
CA HIS A 59 -9.88 2.95 -3.25
C HIS A 59 -11.11 2.55 -2.41
N TRP A 60 -10.98 2.46 -1.08
CA TRP A 60 -12.09 2.08 -0.21
C TRP A 60 -12.72 3.26 0.55
N ALA A 61 -13.78 3.83 -0.02
CA ALA A 61 -14.60 4.82 0.67
C ALA A 61 -15.60 4.13 1.63
N THR A 62 -15.66 4.59 2.88
CA THR A 62 -16.67 4.14 3.85
C THR A 62 -17.80 5.16 3.99
N SER A 63 -19.00 4.66 4.26
CA SER A 63 -20.16 5.51 4.54
C SER A 63 -19.96 6.21 5.89
N ARG A 64 -19.92 7.54 5.94
CA ARG A 64 -19.72 8.27 7.21
C ARG A 64 -21.01 8.97 7.68
N PRO A 65 -21.28 8.99 9.00
CA PRO A 65 -20.59 8.26 10.08
C PRO A 65 -21.00 6.77 10.11
N ALA A 66 -20.03 5.86 10.27
CA ALA A 66 -20.28 4.43 10.41
C ALA A 66 -19.92 3.93 11.82
N SER A 67 -20.69 2.97 12.32
CA SER A 67 -20.30 2.20 13.51
C SER A 67 -19.15 1.24 13.18
N GLU A 68 -18.38 0.82 14.18
CA GLU A 68 -17.31 -0.18 14.03
C GLU A 68 -17.79 -1.45 13.31
N LYS A 69 -18.99 -1.93 13.66
CA LYS A 69 -19.62 -3.09 13.02
C LYS A 69 -19.89 -2.86 11.53
N LEU A 70 -20.34 -1.66 11.14
CA LEU A 70 -20.59 -1.35 9.74
C LEU A 70 -19.29 -1.26 8.95
N ILE A 71 -18.24 -0.66 9.53
CA ILE A 71 -16.91 -0.61 8.91
C ILE A 71 -16.35 -2.02 8.69
N ALA A 72 -16.47 -2.92 9.67
CA ALA A 72 -16.04 -4.32 9.51
C ALA A 72 -16.78 -5.04 8.35
N GLN A 73 -18.08 -4.79 8.19
CA GLN A 73 -18.87 -5.35 7.08
C GLN A 73 -18.51 -4.73 5.72
N GLU A 74 -18.27 -3.41 5.68
CA GLU A 74 -17.77 -2.73 4.48
C GLU A 74 -16.38 -3.21 4.09
N TRP A 75 -15.51 -3.47 5.07
CA TRP A 75 -14.17 -4.00 4.85
C TRP A 75 -14.22 -5.40 4.25
N ALA A 76 -15.03 -6.30 4.82
CA ALA A 76 -15.22 -7.64 4.25
C ALA A 76 -15.65 -7.56 2.77
N ARG A 77 -16.68 -6.74 2.47
CA ARG A 77 -17.15 -6.51 1.10
C ARG A 77 -16.08 -5.92 0.18
N PHE A 78 -15.27 -4.99 0.67
CA PHE A 78 -14.15 -4.44 -0.08
C PHE A 78 -13.09 -5.51 -0.38
N THR A 79 -12.71 -6.31 0.63
CA THR A 79 -11.68 -7.34 0.50
C THR A 79 -12.09 -8.49 -0.41
N GLU A 80 -13.36 -8.91 -0.36
CA GLU A 80 -13.91 -9.99 -1.18
C GLU A 80 -14.36 -9.51 -2.58
N GLY A 81 -14.67 -8.22 -2.72
CA GLY A 81 -15.05 -7.59 -3.98
C GLY A 81 -13.86 -6.94 -4.67
N LEU A 82 -13.82 -5.59 -4.63
CA LEU A 82 -12.88 -4.77 -5.39
C LEU A 82 -11.41 -5.17 -5.20
N LEU A 83 -11.00 -5.48 -3.97
CA LEU A 83 -9.62 -5.92 -3.70
C LEU A 83 -9.32 -7.22 -4.44
N ALA A 84 -10.15 -8.25 -4.30
CA ALA A 84 -9.90 -9.56 -4.88
C ALA A 84 -10.00 -9.56 -6.41
N SER A 85 -10.99 -8.86 -6.98
CA SER A 85 -11.30 -8.91 -8.41
C SER A 85 -10.48 -7.93 -9.27
N THR A 86 -10.06 -6.79 -8.70
CA THR A 86 -9.47 -5.70 -9.49
C THR A 86 -8.10 -5.28 -8.95
N LEU A 87 -8.01 -4.95 -7.66
CA LEU A 87 -6.78 -4.37 -7.10
C LEU A 87 -5.66 -5.42 -6.96
N ALA A 88 -5.98 -6.63 -6.52
CA ALA A 88 -5.00 -7.70 -6.32
C ALA A 88 -4.36 -8.19 -7.63
N PRO A 89 -5.13 -8.46 -8.71
CA PRO A 89 -4.55 -8.74 -10.03
C PRO A 89 -3.63 -7.62 -10.52
N HIS A 90 -4.09 -6.36 -10.45
CA HIS A 90 -3.29 -5.20 -10.85
C HIS A 90 -2.00 -5.12 -10.04
N PHE A 91 -2.07 -5.24 -8.71
CA PHE A 91 -0.89 -5.11 -7.86
C PHE A 91 0.15 -6.20 -8.16
N ARG A 92 -0.28 -7.44 -8.43
CA ARG A 92 0.63 -8.52 -8.87
C ARG A 92 1.28 -8.20 -10.22
N GLU A 93 0.51 -7.71 -11.18
CA GLU A 93 0.99 -7.38 -12.51
C GLU A 93 2.05 -6.26 -12.47
N VAL A 94 1.75 -5.15 -11.77
CA VAL A 94 2.71 -4.06 -11.62
C VAL A 94 3.92 -4.47 -10.79
N TRP A 95 3.75 -5.33 -9.78
CA TRP A 95 4.87 -5.86 -9.00
C TRP A 95 5.84 -6.65 -9.90
N GLN A 96 5.32 -7.54 -10.74
CA GLN A 96 6.13 -8.29 -11.69
C GLN A 96 6.84 -7.38 -12.69
N ALA A 97 6.15 -6.36 -13.21
CA ALA A 97 6.75 -5.38 -14.13
C ALA A 97 7.88 -4.59 -13.46
N VAL A 98 7.68 -4.19 -12.20
CA VAL A 98 8.67 -3.47 -11.39
C VAL A 98 9.90 -4.34 -11.13
N HIS A 99 9.70 -5.55 -10.62
CA HIS A 99 10.79 -6.47 -10.29
C HIS A 99 11.61 -6.87 -11.53
N SER A 100 10.96 -6.92 -12.69
CA SER A 100 11.63 -7.18 -13.98
C SER A 100 12.24 -5.93 -14.62
N SER A 101 12.21 -4.77 -13.95
CA SER A 101 12.64 -3.46 -14.49
C SER A 101 12.02 -3.10 -15.84
N ASN A 102 10.79 -3.55 -16.09
CA ASN A 102 10.10 -3.39 -17.37
C ASN A 102 9.15 -2.19 -17.35
N LEU A 103 9.67 -1.02 -17.75
CA LEU A 103 8.89 0.21 -17.80
C LEU A 103 7.67 0.12 -18.71
N GLN A 104 7.78 -0.53 -19.87
CA GLN A 104 6.67 -0.61 -20.82
C GLN A 104 5.51 -1.44 -20.29
N ALA A 105 5.82 -2.57 -19.63
CA ALA A 105 4.80 -3.37 -18.94
C ALA A 105 4.14 -2.56 -17.81
N LEU A 106 4.93 -1.80 -17.04
CA LEU A 106 4.40 -0.97 -15.95
C LEU A 106 3.44 0.12 -16.47
N LEU A 107 3.82 0.82 -17.54
CA LEU A 107 2.97 1.85 -18.17
C LEU A 107 1.68 1.25 -18.75
N ALA A 108 1.79 0.07 -19.38
CA ALA A 108 0.64 -0.62 -19.95
C ALA A 108 -0.35 -1.07 -18.87
N ALA A 109 0.15 -1.65 -17.76
CA ALA A 109 -0.66 -2.06 -16.63
C ALA A 109 -1.39 -0.85 -15.99
N ASP A 110 -0.70 0.27 -15.79
CA ASP A 110 -1.32 1.49 -15.25
C ASP A 110 -2.46 2.04 -16.14
N ALA A 111 -2.22 2.06 -17.46
CA ALA A 111 -3.23 2.48 -18.42
C ALA A 111 -4.42 1.51 -18.51
N ALA A 112 -4.18 0.20 -18.35
CA ALA A 112 -5.23 -0.80 -18.29
C ALA A 112 -6.08 -0.63 -17.03
N PHE A 113 -5.44 -0.36 -15.89
CA PHE A 113 -6.11 -0.18 -14.61
C PHE A 113 -7.10 0.99 -14.61
N SER A 114 -6.73 2.11 -15.25
CA SER A 114 -7.62 3.27 -15.41
C SER A 114 -8.95 2.95 -16.10
N LYS A 115 -8.98 1.91 -16.97
CA LYS A 115 -10.20 1.49 -17.68
C LYS A 115 -11.14 0.63 -16.85
N VAL A 116 -10.65 0.05 -15.75
CA VAL A 116 -11.41 -0.88 -14.91
C VAL A 116 -12.02 -0.15 -13.71
N LEU A 117 -11.37 0.91 -13.23
CA LEU A 117 -11.87 1.73 -12.14
C LEU A 117 -13.01 2.65 -12.60
N SER A 118 -13.92 2.97 -11.68
CA SER A 118 -14.83 4.10 -11.86
C SER A 118 -14.05 5.43 -11.89
N ALA A 119 -14.67 6.49 -12.43
CA ALA A 119 -14.02 7.80 -12.52
C ALA A 119 -13.58 8.35 -11.15
N GLU A 120 -14.40 8.15 -10.12
CA GLU A 120 -14.11 8.59 -8.75
C GLU A 120 -12.94 7.81 -8.13
N GLU A 121 -12.94 6.48 -8.27
CA GLU A 121 -11.84 5.63 -7.80
C GLU A 121 -10.53 5.95 -8.54
N ALA A 122 -10.60 6.19 -9.85
CA ALA A 122 -9.46 6.56 -10.68
C ALA A 122 -8.86 7.90 -10.23
N GLU A 123 -9.69 8.94 -10.05
CA GLU A 123 -9.24 10.25 -9.58
C GLU A 123 -8.59 10.16 -8.20
N SER A 124 -9.21 9.44 -7.27
CA SER A 124 -8.68 9.29 -5.91
C SER A 124 -7.34 8.54 -5.90
N SER A 125 -7.25 7.48 -6.69
CA SER A 125 -6.04 6.67 -6.85
C SER A 125 -4.89 7.45 -7.49
N VAL A 126 -5.16 8.22 -8.55
CA VAL A 126 -4.16 9.09 -9.21
C VAL A 126 -3.66 10.17 -8.26
N GLU A 127 -4.55 10.84 -7.53
CA GLU A 127 -4.14 11.89 -6.60
C GLU A 127 -3.29 11.32 -5.45
N ALA A 128 -3.62 10.15 -4.92
CA ALA A 128 -2.80 9.46 -3.93
C ALA A 128 -1.42 9.06 -4.50
N GLY A 129 -1.37 8.54 -5.73
CA GLY A 129 -0.12 8.22 -6.43
C GLY A 129 0.76 9.46 -6.65
N ARG A 130 0.16 10.59 -7.04
CA ARG A 130 0.85 11.87 -7.21
C ARG A 130 1.46 12.38 -5.90
N LEU A 131 0.74 12.27 -4.77
CA LEU A 131 1.28 12.62 -3.45
C LEU A 131 2.51 11.76 -3.10
N LEU A 132 2.48 10.47 -3.43
CA LEU A 132 3.57 9.54 -3.17
C LEU A 132 4.80 9.80 -4.07
N LEU A 133 4.59 10.08 -5.36
CA LEU A 133 5.67 10.50 -6.27
C LEU A 133 6.34 11.80 -5.82
N LYS A 134 5.55 12.75 -5.29
CA LYS A 134 6.09 14.00 -4.73
C LYS A 134 6.98 13.76 -3.52
N ALA A 135 6.61 12.84 -2.63
CA ALA A 135 7.40 12.49 -1.45
C ALA A 135 8.76 11.87 -1.82
N THR A 136 8.84 11.19 -2.97
CA THR A 136 10.03 10.48 -3.43
C THR A 136 10.89 11.27 -4.43
N ASN A 137 10.54 12.53 -4.73
CA ASN A 137 11.16 13.32 -5.81
C ASN A 137 12.67 13.60 -5.64
N LYS A 138 13.19 13.55 -4.40
CA LYS A 138 14.60 13.88 -4.10
C LYS A 138 15.50 12.65 -3.86
N ALA A 139 14.97 11.44 -4.01
CA ALA A 139 15.79 10.24 -3.83
C ALA A 139 16.88 10.17 -4.92
N ARG A 140 18.11 9.77 -4.56
CA ARG A 140 19.19 9.54 -5.52
C ARG A 140 18.97 8.18 -6.22
N TYR A 141 19.40 8.05 -7.48
CA TYR A 141 19.38 6.80 -8.26
C TYR A 141 18.03 6.09 -8.32
N GLN A 142 17.03 6.75 -8.90
CA GLN A 142 15.64 6.26 -8.84
C GLN A 142 15.30 5.17 -9.86
N GLY A 143 16.23 4.76 -10.74
CA GLY A 143 16.05 3.68 -11.71
C GLY A 143 14.69 3.70 -12.42
N LEU A 144 13.94 2.60 -12.31
CA LEU A 144 12.60 2.45 -12.86
C LEU A 144 11.60 3.49 -12.34
N LEU A 145 11.60 3.76 -11.02
CA LEU A 145 10.73 4.75 -10.39
C LEU A 145 10.94 6.16 -10.98
N GLY A 146 12.19 6.51 -11.27
CA GLY A 146 12.53 7.78 -11.91
C GLY A 146 11.97 7.89 -13.32
N HIS A 147 12.11 6.84 -14.13
CA HIS A 147 11.54 6.81 -15.48
C HIS A 147 10.00 6.83 -15.47
N TYR A 148 9.39 6.08 -14.56
CA TYR A 148 7.93 6.07 -14.39
C TYR A 148 7.41 7.43 -13.95
N ARG A 149 8.10 8.14 -13.04
CA ARG A 149 7.75 9.51 -12.68
C ARG A 149 7.81 10.45 -13.87
N THR A 150 8.87 10.40 -14.67
CA THR A 150 8.97 11.22 -15.90
C THR A 150 7.81 10.93 -16.86
N ALA A 151 7.38 9.67 -16.99
CA ALA A 151 6.21 9.31 -17.78
C ALA A 151 4.91 9.92 -17.23
N CYS A 152 4.75 9.97 -15.90
CA CYS A 152 3.62 10.66 -15.25
C CYS A 152 3.67 12.17 -15.50
N ASP A 153 4.83 12.80 -15.30
CA ASP A 153 5.03 14.25 -15.48
C ASP A 153 4.79 14.68 -16.94
N ASN A 154 5.09 13.80 -17.91
CA ASN A 154 4.83 14.01 -19.33
C ASN A 154 3.39 13.65 -19.77
N GLY A 155 2.55 13.13 -18.87
CA GLY A 155 1.19 12.70 -19.18
C GLY A 155 1.09 11.43 -20.04
N THR A 156 2.16 10.62 -20.11
CA THR A 156 2.16 9.33 -20.83
C THR A 156 1.41 8.24 -20.06
N THR A 157 1.23 8.41 -18.75
CA THR A 157 0.56 7.45 -17.87
C THR A 157 -0.16 8.20 -16.74
N HIS A 158 -1.05 7.51 -16.03
CA HIS A 158 -1.94 8.15 -15.04
C HIS A 158 -1.27 8.29 -13.67
N GLY A 159 -0.45 7.32 -13.26
CA GLY A 159 0.20 7.34 -11.95
C GLY A 159 -0.70 6.84 -10.84
N HIS A 160 -1.43 5.74 -11.04
CA HIS A 160 -2.32 5.20 -10.02
C HIS A 160 -1.55 4.74 -8.77
N PHE A 161 -2.18 4.87 -7.59
CA PHE A 161 -1.52 4.64 -6.32
C PHE A 161 -0.83 3.28 -6.23
N LEU A 162 -1.49 2.18 -6.60
CA LEU A 162 -0.90 0.83 -6.50
C LEU A 162 0.29 0.64 -7.44
N THR A 163 0.26 1.26 -8.62
CA THR A 163 1.38 1.24 -9.57
C THR A 163 2.59 1.98 -8.99
N VAL A 164 2.36 3.20 -8.49
CA VAL A 164 3.40 4.01 -7.84
C VAL A 164 3.92 3.28 -6.60
N TRP A 165 3.02 2.73 -5.79
CA TRP A 165 3.36 2.05 -4.54
C TRP A 165 4.21 0.81 -4.79
N ALA A 166 3.92 0.01 -5.83
CA ALA A 166 4.78 -1.09 -6.23
C ALA A 166 6.22 -0.63 -6.56
N ALA A 167 6.35 0.41 -7.39
CA ALA A 167 7.65 0.95 -7.78
C ALA A 167 8.42 1.57 -6.59
N VAL A 168 7.70 2.21 -5.67
CA VAL A 168 8.27 2.80 -4.45
C VAL A 168 8.66 1.72 -3.46
N ALA A 169 7.84 0.69 -3.29
CA ALA A 169 8.11 -0.40 -2.37
C ALA A 169 9.34 -1.23 -2.81
N ASP A 170 9.46 -1.55 -4.10
CA ASP A 170 10.64 -2.20 -4.67
C ASP A 170 11.89 -1.32 -4.56
N PHE A 171 11.78 0.00 -4.82
CA PHE A 171 12.90 0.92 -4.67
C PHE A 171 13.45 0.98 -3.24
N PHE A 172 12.60 0.73 -2.24
CA PHE A 172 12.98 0.62 -0.83
C PHE A 172 13.10 -0.83 -0.33
N GLN A 173 13.15 -1.79 -1.26
CA GLN A 173 13.43 -3.21 -1.01
C GLN A 173 12.42 -3.88 -0.07
N LEU A 174 11.16 -3.43 -0.09
CA LEU A 174 10.08 -4.12 0.61
C LEU A 174 9.71 -5.41 -0.14
N SER A 175 9.38 -6.46 0.59
CA SER A 175 8.75 -7.66 0.00
C SER A 175 7.34 -7.34 -0.51
N PHE A 176 6.84 -8.15 -1.44
CA PHE A 176 5.47 -7.98 -1.95
C PHE A 176 4.43 -8.11 -0.83
N ALA A 177 4.64 -9.05 0.09
CA ALA A 177 3.81 -9.23 1.27
C ALA A 177 3.74 -7.95 2.12
N SER A 178 4.89 -7.33 2.37
CA SER A 178 4.98 -6.06 3.11
C SER A 178 4.27 -4.93 2.37
N ALA A 179 4.46 -4.83 1.05
CA ALA A 179 3.80 -3.81 0.23
C ALA A 179 2.27 -3.93 0.28
N ILE A 180 1.73 -5.15 0.20
CA ILE A 180 0.29 -5.41 0.35
C ILE A 180 -0.18 -5.04 1.76
N ALA A 181 0.54 -5.49 2.79
CA ALA A 181 0.13 -5.27 4.17
C ALA A 181 0.06 -3.77 4.52
N GLU A 182 1.04 -2.99 4.07
CA GLU A 182 1.08 -1.54 4.30
C GLU A 182 0.00 -0.78 3.52
N TYR A 183 -0.35 -1.26 2.31
CA TYR A 183 -1.50 -0.75 1.59
C TYR A 183 -2.82 -0.99 2.35
N LEU A 184 -3.03 -2.22 2.85
CA LEU A 184 -4.24 -2.57 3.61
C LEU A 184 -4.33 -1.78 4.92
N ARG A 185 -3.20 -1.60 5.62
CA ARG A 185 -3.11 -0.73 6.81
C ARG A 185 -3.46 0.72 6.49
N LEU A 186 -3.03 1.23 5.33
CA LEU A 186 -3.36 2.58 4.89
C LEU A 186 -4.87 2.76 4.70
N GLU A 187 -5.52 1.88 3.93
CA GLU A 187 -6.96 1.95 3.70
C GLU A 187 -7.75 1.83 5.00
N TRP A 188 -7.37 0.88 5.86
CA TRP A 188 -8.00 0.71 7.16
C TRP A 188 -7.86 1.94 8.05
N ALA A 189 -6.65 2.53 8.11
CA ALA A 189 -6.41 3.74 8.90
C ALA A 189 -7.22 4.94 8.38
N LEU A 190 -7.35 5.09 7.05
CA LEU A 190 -8.17 6.15 6.44
C LEU A 190 -9.65 5.99 6.76
N ALA A 191 -10.17 4.76 6.68
CA ALA A 191 -11.55 4.44 6.99
C ALA A 191 -11.90 4.66 8.47
N THR A 192 -11.00 4.31 9.38
CA THR A 192 -11.26 4.27 10.83
C THR A 192 -10.80 5.51 11.61
N ARG A 193 -10.11 6.47 10.97
CA ARG A 193 -9.56 7.67 11.65
C ARG A 193 -10.56 8.54 12.42
N HIS A 194 -11.84 8.43 12.09
CA HIS A 194 -12.90 9.22 12.71
C HIS A 194 -13.48 8.54 13.97
N LEU A 195 -13.11 7.28 14.21
CA LEU A 195 -13.51 6.56 15.41
C LEU A 195 -12.69 7.04 16.62
N PRO A 196 -13.30 7.09 17.82
CA PRO A 196 -12.61 7.51 19.04
C PRO A 196 -11.47 6.54 19.44
N VAL A 197 -11.62 5.27 19.08
CA VAL A 197 -10.60 4.23 19.23
C VAL A 197 -10.43 3.57 17.87
N THR A 198 -9.19 3.56 17.35
CA THR A 198 -8.88 2.88 16.10
C THR A 198 -8.94 1.36 16.32
N PRO A 199 -9.89 0.64 15.69
CA PRO A 199 -9.96 -0.80 15.80
C PRO A 199 -8.75 -1.45 15.14
N GLU A 200 -8.36 -2.62 15.65
CA GLU A 200 -7.30 -3.42 15.06
C GLU A 200 -7.74 -4.00 13.70
N LEU A 201 -6.82 -4.03 12.74
CA LEU A 201 -7.08 -4.69 11.46
C LEU A 201 -6.93 -6.21 11.63
N VAL A 202 -8.03 -6.87 11.97
CA VAL A 202 -8.08 -8.32 12.10
C VAL A 202 -8.01 -8.98 10.70
N ASN A 203 -7.34 -10.13 10.59
CA ASN A 203 -7.18 -10.93 9.37
C ASN A 203 -6.19 -10.41 8.31
N LEU A 204 -5.32 -9.46 8.66
CA LEU A 204 -4.30 -8.94 7.72
C LEU A 204 -3.43 -10.03 7.06
N PRO A 205 -2.93 -11.07 7.78
CA PRO A 205 -2.18 -12.16 7.15
C PRO A 205 -3.00 -12.93 6.11
N GLN A 206 -4.26 -13.23 6.42
CA GLN A 206 -5.14 -14.02 5.56
C GLN A 206 -5.47 -13.25 4.28
N ILE A 207 -5.79 -11.95 4.40
CA ILE A 207 -6.07 -11.09 3.25
C ILE A 207 -4.81 -10.94 2.40
N THR A 208 -3.65 -10.71 3.02
CA THR A 208 -2.38 -10.58 2.29
C THR A 208 -2.03 -11.87 1.54
N ALA A 209 -2.14 -13.02 2.19
CA ALA A 209 -1.93 -14.32 1.55
C ALA A 209 -2.89 -14.56 0.37
N ALA A 210 -4.15 -14.11 0.48
CA ALA A 210 -5.11 -14.19 -0.62
C ALA A 210 -4.72 -13.30 -1.82
N VAL A 211 -4.20 -12.10 -1.56
CA VAL A 211 -3.69 -11.19 -2.60
C VAL A 211 -2.42 -11.74 -3.27
N MET A 212 -1.54 -12.41 -2.52
CA MET A 212 -0.32 -13.00 -3.08
C MET A 212 -0.59 -14.19 -4.00
N ARG A 213 -1.64 -14.97 -3.73
CA ARG A 213 -1.99 -16.12 -4.57
C ARG A 213 -2.43 -15.64 -5.96
N PRO A 214 -1.89 -16.23 -7.05
CA PRO A 214 -2.56 -16.11 -8.34
C PRO A 214 -3.98 -16.64 -8.15
N GLN A 215 -5.00 -15.92 -8.62
CA GLN A 215 -6.30 -16.56 -8.78
C GLN A 215 -6.07 -17.76 -9.69
N ALA A 216 -6.27 -18.97 -9.17
CA ALA A 216 -6.35 -20.14 -10.02
C ALA A 216 -7.40 -19.82 -11.07
N THR A 217 -6.98 -19.76 -12.34
CA THR A 217 -7.88 -19.68 -13.48
C THR A 217 -8.98 -20.70 -13.21
N GLU A 218 -10.22 -20.26 -13.05
CA GLU A 218 -11.34 -21.18 -12.96
C GLU A 218 -11.23 -22.12 -14.16
N LEU A 219 -10.85 -23.37 -13.91
CA LEU A 219 -10.98 -24.45 -14.88
C LEU A 219 -12.48 -24.60 -15.10
N ARG A 220 -13.00 -23.89 -16.11
CA ARG A 220 -14.35 -24.13 -16.62
C ARG A 220 -14.37 -25.55 -17.16
N VAL A 221 -14.97 -26.47 -16.40
CA VAL A 221 -15.47 -27.72 -16.96
C VAL A 221 -16.63 -27.34 -17.87
N MET A 222 -16.38 -27.33 -19.17
CA MET A 222 -17.46 -27.27 -20.15
C MET A 222 -18.12 -28.65 -20.19
N ALA A 223 -19.41 -28.70 -19.86
CA ALA A 223 -20.28 -29.86 -20.09
C ALA A 223 -20.63 -29.97 -21.57
#